data_AF-A0AAE3XJB2-F1
#
_entry.id   AF-A0AAE3XJB2-F1
#
_cell.length_a   1.000
_cell.length_b   1.000
_cell.length_c   1.000
_cell.angle_alpha   90.00
_cell.angle_beta   90.00
_cell.angle_gamma   90.00
#
_symmetry.space_group_name_H-M   'P 1'
#
loop_
_entity.id
_entity.type
_entity.pdbx_description
1 polymer ?
#
loop_
_entity_poly.entity_id
_entity_poly.type
_entity_poly.pdbx_seq_one_letter_code
_entity_poly.pdbx_strand_id
1 'polypeptide(L)'
;MKKDLDLARKWASLMSLLTKTIGKRPKDLNAVLFLIGTQELGKGPRNFEKEEKQDLMHIGICKVLSLSGFYELEGLDEEGWPHWKLVKKLPKFDLLEQEKLLKMHVIEYFEKEIGFEF
;
A
#
# COMPACT_ATOMS: atom_id res chain seq x y z
N MET A 1 10.73 -13.14 16.29
CA MET A 1 11.68 -13.96 15.49
C MET A 1 11.04 -14.68 14.31
N LYS A 2 10.23 -15.75 14.49
CA LYS A 2 9.66 -16.49 13.33
C LYS A 2 8.77 -15.61 12.42
N LYS A 3 7.88 -14.80 13.00
CA LYS A 3 7.00 -13.88 12.26
C LYS A 3 7.77 -12.78 11.51
N ASP A 4 8.85 -12.27 12.10
CA ASP A 4 9.67 -11.22 11.47
C ASP A 4 10.47 -11.77 10.29
N LEU A 5 10.98 -13.00 10.43
CA LEU A 5 11.67 -13.71 9.34
C LEU A 5 10.72 -14.04 8.19
N ASP A 6 9.48 -14.44 8.51
CA ASP A 6 8.44 -14.68 7.51
C ASP A 6 8.09 -13.41 6.74
N LEU A 7 7.80 -12.31 7.45
CA LEU A 7 7.54 -11.00 6.84
C LEU A 7 8.69 -10.55 5.94
N ALA A 8 9.94 -10.70 6.39
CA ALA A 8 11.11 -10.36 5.58
C ALA A 8 11.22 -11.19 4.30
N ARG A 9 10.88 -12.50 4.35
CA ARG A 9 10.84 -13.37 3.18
C ARG A 9 9.74 -12.97 2.20
N LYS A 10 8.50 -12.83 2.69
CA LYS A 10 7.36 -12.39 1.87
C LYS A 10 7.65 -11.03 1.23
N TRP A 11 8.21 -10.08 1.99
CA TRP A 11 8.63 -8.79 1.46
C TRP A 11 9.68 -8.92 0.36
N ALA A 12 10.69 -9.77 0.52
CA ALA A 12 11.69 -10.00 -0.54
C ALA A 12 11.06 -10.59 -1.82
N SER A 13 10.14 -11.55 -1.68
CA SER A 13 9.36 -12.11 -2.78
C SER A 13 8.52 -11.05 -3.48
N LEU A 14 7.82 -10.19 -2.72
CA LEU A 14 7.04 -9.07 -3.28
C LEU A 14 7.92 -8.14 -4.10
N MET A 15 9.08 -7.75 -3.56
CA MET A 15 10.01 -6.87 -4.25
C MET A 15 10.53 -7.51 -5.55
N SER A 16 10.75 -8.83 -5.57
CA SER A 16 11.13 -9.56 -6.78
C SER A 16 9.99 -9.55 -7.82
N LEU A 17 8.76 -9.81 -7.39
CA LEU A 17 7.57 -9.73 -8.24
C LEU A 17 7.44 -8.35 -8.86
N LEU A 18 7.40 -7.29 -8.03
CA LEU A 18 7.27 -5.92 -8.51
C LEU A 18 8.38 -5.54 -9.47
N THR A 19 9.62 -5.96 -9.20
CA THR A 19 10.76 -5.73 -10.12
C THR A 19 10.51 -6.35 -11.50
N LYS A 20 9.97 -7.57 -11.55
CA LYS A 20 9.64 -8.24 -12.82
C LYS A 20 8.47 -7.56 -13.53
N THR A 21 7.44 -7.14 -12.80
CA THR A 21 6.23 -6.53 -13.35
C THR A 21 6.47 -5.12 -13.90
N ILE A 22 7.19 -4.28 -13.16
CA ILE A 22 7.39 -2.86 -13.54
C ILE A 22 8.75 -2.60 -14.19
N GLY A 23 9.60 -3.63 -14.33
CA GLY A 23 10.95 -3.54 -14.90
C GLY A 23 11.98 -2.83 -14.01
N LYS A 24 11.59 -2.36 -12.82
CA LYS A 24 12.46 -1.65 -11.88
C LYS A 24 12.14 -2.04 -10.45
N ARG A 25 13.16 -2.25 -9.63
CA ARG A 25 12.95 -2.55 -8.21
C ARG A 25 12.43 -1.31 -7.46
N PRO A 26 11.29 -1.39 -6.74
CA PRO A 26 10.86 -0.33 -5.85
C PRO A 26 11.97 -0.01 -4.83
N LYS A 27 12.12 1.26 -4.45
CA LYS A 27 13.20 1.66 -3.53
C LYS A 27 12.91 1.24 -2.09
N ASP A 28 11.67 1.44 -1.66
CA ASP A 28 11.23 1.32 -0.27
C ASP A 28 9.72 1.04 -0.20
N LEU A 29 9.19 0.99 1.03
CA LEU A 29 7.75 0.84 1.29
C LEU A 29 6.92 1.95 0.62
N ASN A 30 7.40 3.18 0.63
CA ASN A 30 6.68 4.32 0.03
C ASN A 30 6.50 4.13 -1.48
N ALA A 31 7.52 3.64 -2.17
CA ALA A 31 7.40 3.29 -3.58
C ALA A 31 6.35 2.19 -3.83
N VAL A 32 6.22 1.22 -2.93
CA VAL A 32 5.19 0.18 -3.03
C VAL A 32 3.80 0.74 -2.75
N LEU A 33 3.64 1.57 -1.72
CA LEU A 33 2.37 2.24 -1.39
C LEU A 33 1.92 3.15 -2.54
N PHE A 34 2.84 3.86 -3.19
CA PHE A 34 2.56 4.65 -4.38
C PHE A 34 2.01 3.78 -5.53
N LEU A 35 2.57 2.59 -5.75
CA LEU A 35 2.09 1.66 -6.77
C LEU A 35 0.69 1.15 -6.44
N ILE A 36 0.42 0.81 -5.17
CA ILE A 36 -0.91 0.44 -4.70
C ILE A 36 -1.89 1.59 -4.94
N GLY A 37 -1.54 2.82 -4.53
CA GLY A 37 -2.40 3.98 -4.75
C GLY A 37 -2.68 4.23 -6.23
N THR A 38 -1.68 4.04 -7.11
CA THR A 38 -1.86 4.16 -8.56
C THR A 38 -2.83 3.12 -9.10
N GLN A 39 -2.76 1.89 -8.57
CA GLN A 39 -3.68 0.81 -8.90
C GLN A 39 -5.10 1.13 -8.44
N GLU A 40 -5.28 1.60 -7.21
CA GLU A 40 -6.60 1.95 -6.65
C GLU A 40 -7.22 3.17 -7.35
N LEU A 41 -6.41 4.11 -7.84
CA LEU A 41 -6.90 5.22 -8.65
C LEU A 41 -7.48 4.74 -10.00
N GLY A 42 -7.07 3.57 -10.50
CA GLY A 42 -7.62 2.96 -11.71
C GLY A 42 -7.31 3.69 -13.03
N LYS A 43 -6.54 4.79 -12.99
CA LYS A 43 -6.19 5.60 -14.17
C LYS A 43 -4.95 5.11 -14.93
N GLY A 44 -4.36 4.00 -14.50
CA GLY A 44 -3.16 3.43 -15.10
C GLY A 44 -1.90 4.30 -14.90
N PRO A 45 -0.79 3.94 -15.55
CA PRO A 45 0.47 4.68 -15.44
C PRO A 45 0.41 6.01 -16.19
N ARG A 46 0.54 7.11 -15.46
CA ARG A 46 0.76 8.46 -16.02
C ARG A 46 1.83 9.20 -15.24
N ASN A 47 2.28 10.33 -15.78
CA ASN A 47 3.15 11.23 -15.04
C ASN A 47 2.33 11.95 -13.97
N PHE A 48 2.63 11.66 -12.72
CA PHE A 48 2.04 12.35 -11.57
C PHE A 48 2.95 13.47 -11.08
N GLU A 49 2.34 14.59 -10.71
CA GLU A 49 3.00 15.70 -10.05
C GLU A 49 3.52 15.29 -8.66
N LYS A 50 4.30 16.18 -8.02
CA LYS A 50 4.88 15.88 -6.71
C LYS A 50 3.80 15.69 -5.65
N GLU A 51 2.76 16.50 -5.67
CA GLU A 51 1.63 16.47 -4.74
C GLU A 51 0.77 15.22 -4.99
N GLU A 52 0.40 14.96 -6.25
CA GLU A 52 -0.32 13.75 -6.63
C GLU A 52 0.39 12.46 -6.18
N LYS A 53 1.73 12.43 -6.22
CA LYS A 53 2.50 11.28 -5.70
C LYS A 53 2.33 11.10 -4.20
N GLN A 54 2.25 12.20 -3.44
CA GLN A 54 1.99 12.14 -2.01
C GLN A 54 0.57 11.66 -1.72
N ASP A 55 -0.40 12.14 -2.48
CA ASP A 55 -1.80 11.71 -2.35
C ASP A 55 -1.98 10.24 -2.71
N LEU A 56 -1.30 9.75 -3.75
CA LEU A 56 -1.30 8.33 -4.11
C LEU A 56 -0.66 7.45 -3.02
N MET A 57 0.42 7.90 -2.39
CA MET A 57 0.97 7.18 -1.24
C MET A 57 -0.04 7.13 -0.08
N HIS A 58 -0.78 8.23 0.16
CA HIS A 58 -1.82 8.27 1.18
C HIS A 58 -2.97 7.32 0.85
N ILE A 59 -3.46 7.30 -0.40
CA ILE A 59 -4.46 6.33 -0.87
C ILE A 59 -3.98 4.90 -0.64
N GLY A 60 -2.72 4.60 -0.99
CA GLY A 60 -2.13 3.30 -0.74
C GLY A 60 -2.17 2.91 0.74
N ILE A 61 -1.83 3.83 1.64
CA ILE A 61 -1.91 3.64 3.10
C ILE A 61 -3.35 3.38 3.54
N CYS A 62 -4.29 4.22 3.11
CA CYS A 62 -5.70 4.08 3.47
C CYS A 62 -6.26 2.74 2.99
N LYS A 63 -5.96 2.33 1.76
CA LYS A 63 -6.38 1.03 1.21
C LYS A 63 -5.82 -0.12 2.03
N VAL A 64 -4.51 -0.18 2.28
CA VAL A 64 -3.95 -1.33 3.02
C VAL A 64 -4.47 -1.36 4.47
N LEU A 65 -4.66 -0.21 5.12
CA LEU A 65 -5.22 -0.13 6.47
C LEU A 65 -6.75 -0.36 6.52
N SER A 66 -7.46 -0.17 5.40
CA SER A 66 -8.87 -0.53 5.28
C SER A 66 -9.12 -2.04 5.39
N LEU A 67 -8.12 -2.87 5.05
CA LEU A 67 -8.21 -4.33 5.22
C LEU A 67 -8.38 -4.74 6.70
N SER A 68 -7.88 -3.91 7.63
CA SER A 68 -8.10 -4.05 9.08
C SER A 68 -9.27 -3.20 9.60
N GLY A 69 -10.00 -2.55 8.70
CA GLY A 69 -11.15 -1.69 9.00
C GLY A 69 -10.78 -0.41 9.74
N PHE A 70 -9.57 0.12 9.55
CA PHE A 70 -9.22 1.46 10.06
C PHE A 70 -9.78 2.57 9.19
N TYR A 71 -9.81 2.33 7.88
CA TYR A 71 -10.36 3.24 6.89
C TYR A 71 -11.52 2.59 6.15
N GLU A 72 -12.47 3.42 5.74
CA GLU A 72 -13.58 3.05 4.89
C GLU A 72 -13.64 4.01 3.69
N LEU A 73 -13.92 3.47 2.50
CA LEU A 73 -14.06 4.26 1.29
C LEU A 73 -15.38 5.04 1.34
N GLU A 74 -15.33 6.36 1.40
CA GLU A 74 -16.53 7.21 1.37
C GLU A 74 -17.06 7.43 -0.04
N GLY A 75 -16.19 7.36 -1.05
CA GLY A 75 -16.55 7.54 -2.45
C GLY A 75 -15.38 8.01 -3.30
N LEU A 76 -15.70 8.47 -4.51
CA LEU A 76 -14.76 9.13 -5.40
C LEU A 76 -15.12 10.62 -5.45
N ASP A 77 -14.10 11.49 -5.58
CA ASP A 77 -14.32 12.91 -5.84
C ASP A 77 -14.69 13.19 -7.31
N GLU A 78 -14.88 14.46 -7.66
CA GLU A 78 -15.21 14.89 -9.04
C GLU A 78 -14.12 14.54 -10.06
N GLU A 79 -12.88 14.39 -9.59
CA GLU A 79 -11.74 13.99 -10.40
C GLU A 79 -11.56 12.46 -10.40
N GLY A 80 -12.39 11.69 -9.70
CA GLY A 80 -12.33 10.23 -9.62
C GLY A 80 -11.29 9.70 -8.63
N TRP A 81 -10.80 10.50 -7.69
CA TRP A 81 -9.88 10.07 -6.64
C TRP A 81 -10.64 9.46 -5.46
N PRO A 82 -10.16 8.32 -4.91
CA PRO A 82 -10.81 7.67 -3.79
C PRO A 82 -10.59 8.43 -2.48
N HIS A 83 -11.69 8.79 -1.82
CA HIS A 83 -11.69 9.43 -0.52
C HIS A 83 -11.96 8.41 0.59
N TRP A 84 -11.09 8.43 1.60
CA TRP A 84 -11.11 7.48 2.70
C TRP A 84 -11.35 8.18 4.02
N LYS A 85 -12.22 7.59 4.84
CA LYS A 85 -12.51 8.06 6.18
C LYS A 85 -11.89 7.17 7.22
N LEU A 86 -11.20 7.78 8.17
CA LEU A 86 -10.73 7.09 9.36
C LEU A 86 -11.92 6.75 10.26
N VAL A 87 -12.31 5.48 10.29
CA VAL A 87 -13.44 4.98 11.09
C VAL A 87 -13.02 4.38 12.43
N LYS A 88 -11.73 4.04 12.58
CA LYS A 88 -11.16 3.59 13.87
C LYS A 88 -9.91 4.38 14.19
N LYS A 89 -9.75 4.70 15.48
CA LYS A 89 -8.54 5.36 15.98
C LYS A 89 -7.34 4.42 15.81
N LEU A 90 -6.34 4.88 15.05
CA LEU A 90 -5.06 4.18 14.97
C LEU A 90 -4.36 4.23 16.34
N PRO A 91 -3.79 3.12 16.81
CA PRO A 91 -2.88 3.12 17.95
C PRO A 91 -1.72 4.09 17.70
N LYS A 92 -1.11 4.61 18.77
CA LYS A 92 0.15 5.32 18.64
C LYS A 92 1.24 4.29 18.37
N PHE A 93 1.94 4.44 17.25
CA PHE A 93 3.07 3.61 16.87
C PHE A 93 4.32 4.48 16.84
N ASP A 94 5.48 3.88 17.12
CA ASP A 94 6.73 4.48 16.66
C ASP A 94 6.92 4.26 15.15
N LEU A 95 7.95 4.88 14.58
CA LEU A 95 8.22 4.81 13.13
C LEU A 95 8.49 3.37 12.65
N LEU A 96 9.15 2.56 13.48
CA LEU A 96 9.52 1.18 13.14
C LEU A 96 8.30 0.26 13.16
N GLU A 97 7.45 0.41 14.19
CA GLU A 97 6.18 -0.28 14.32
C GLU A 97 5.22 0.08 13.19
N GLN A 98 5.14 1.37 12.83
CA GLN A 98 4.34 1.84 11.70
C GLN A 98 4.80 1.22 10.38
N GLU A 99 6.11 1.22 10.09
CA GLU A 99 6.65 0.63 8.88
C GLU A 99 6.36 -0.88 8.81
N LYS A 100 6.54 -1.58 9.93
CA LYS A 100 6.25 -3.01 10.02
C LYS A 100 4.77 -3.31 9.81
N LEU A 101 3.89 -2.52 10.43
CA LEU A 101 2.44 -2.64 10.27
C LEU A 101 2.03 -2.48 8.81
N LEU A 102 2.53 -1.43 8.15
CA LEU A 102 2.25 -1.16 6.75
C LEU A 102 2.78 -2.28 5.85
N LYS A 103 3.99 -2.78 6.07
CA LYS A 103 4.53 -3.93 5.33
C LYS A 103 3.64 -5.16 5.45
N MET A 104 3.14 -5.48 6.65
CA MET A 104 2.22 -6.60 6.84
C MET A 104 0.93 -6.43 6.03
N HIS A 105 0.32 -5.25 6.06
CA HIS A 105 -0.91 -4.99 5.32
C HIS A 105 -0.70 -4.89 3.81
N VAL A 106 0.47 -4.44 3.36
CA VAL A 106 0.85 -4.49 1.94
C VAL A 106 0.92 -5.94 1.47
N ILE A 107 1.57 -6.84 2.23
CA ILE A 107 1.60 -8.27 1.89
C ILE A 107 0.18 -8.82 1.83
N GLU A 108 -0.67 -8.51 2.82
CA GLU A 108 -2.07 -8.92 2.84
C GLU A 108 -2.88 -8.39 1.65
N TYR A 109 -2.62 -7.15 1.22
CA TYR A 109 -3.22 -6.57 0.01
C TYR A 109 -2.89 -7.40 -1.23
N PHE A 110 -1.61 -7.77 -1.41
CA PHE A 110 -1.21 -8.60 -2.54
C PHE A 110 -1.78 -10.02 -2.46
N GLU A 111 -1.92 -10.60 -1.27
CA GLU A 111 -2.57 -11.91 -1.09
C GLU A 111 -4.06 -11.87 -1.42
N LYS A 112 -4.79 -10.86 -0.91
CA LYS A 112 -6.26 -10.81 -0.99
C LYS A 112 -6.80 -10.17 -2.27
N GLU A 113 -6.24 -9.03 -2.67
CA GLU A 113 -6.78 -8.22 -3.77
C GLU A 113 -6.14 -8.61 -5.12
N ILE A 114 -4.85 -8.98 -5.10
CA ILE A 114 -4.10 -9.36 -6.30
C ILE A 114 -4.03 -10.88 -6.49
N GLY A 115 -4.29 -11.66 -5.44
CA GLY A 115 -4.24 -13.13 -5.48
C GLY A 115 -2.83 -13.70 -5.58
N PHE A 116 -1.82 -12.98 -5.07
CA PHE A 116 -0.44 -13.43 -5.08
C PHE A 116 -0.12 -14.36 -3.90
N GLU A 117 0.47 -15.52 -4.18
CA GLU A 117 0.92 -16.48 -3.18
C GLU A 117 2.43 -16.39 -2.97
N PHE A 118 2.85 -16.23 -1.71
CA PHE A 118 4.22 -15.90 -1.29
C PHE A 118 5.15 -17.10 -1.05
#